data_AF-A0A5C6QY72-F1
#
_entry.id   AF-A0A5C6QY72-F1
#
_cell.length_a   1.000
_cell.length_b   1.000
_cell.length_c   1.000
_cell.angle_alpha   90.00
_cell.angle_beta   90.00
_cell.angle_gamma   90.00
#
_symmetry.space_group_name_H-M   'P 1'
#
loop_
_entity.id
_entity.type
_entity.pdbx_description
1 polymer ?
#
loop_
_entity_poly.entity_id
_entity_poly.type
_entity_poly.pdbx_seq_one_letter_code
_entity_poly.pdbx_strand_id
1 'polypeptide(L)'
;MARVTVEDAVDKVGNRFDLVLIASRRARQIATGGKDPLVDPENDKPTVIALREIEAGLITTAVMDKSDRHEQVQQDDEELDKIAAIVGGNQ
;
A
#
# COMPACT_ATOMS: atom_id res chain seq x y z
N MET A 1 18.06 8.97 -0.94
CA MET A 1 19.36 8.74 -1.63
C MET A 1 19.14 8.52 -3.12
N ALA A 2 20.14 8.70 -3.99
CA ALA A 2 20.00 8.47 -5.43
C ALA A 2 20.26 7.00 -5.77
N ARG A 3 19.19 6.25 -6.03
CA ARG A 3 19.28 4.93 -6.66
C ARG A 3 19.57 5.11 -8.15
N VAL A 4 20.59 4.41 -8.66
CA VAL A 4 21.03 4.57 -10.06
C VAL A 4 20.19 3.70 -11.00
N THR A 5 19.74 2.52 -10.56
CA THR A 5 19.07 1.55 -11.42
C THR A 5 17.88 0.85 -10.77
N VAL A 6 17.04 0.22 -11.59
CA VAL A 6 15.81 -0.49 -11.17
C VAL A 6 15.78 -1.95 -11.66
N GLU A 7 16.92 -2.52 -12.09
CA GLU A 7 16.93 -3.88 -12.65
C GLU A 7 16.40 -4.92 -11.67
N ASP A 8 16.80 -4.85 -10.39
CA ASP A 8 16.36 -5.81 -9.36
C ASP A 8 14.83 -5.80 -9.20
N ALA A 9 14.21 -4.62 -9.21
CA ALA A 9 12.75 -4.49 -9.14
C ALA A 9 12.06 -5.01 -10.41
N VAL A 10 12.67 -4.80 -11.58
CA VAL A 10 12.17 -5.32 -12.86
C VAL A 10 12.22 -6.85 -12.86
N ASP A 11 13.29 -7.45 -12.35
CA ASP A 11 13.45 -8.91 -12.29
C ASP A 11 12.41 -9.57 -11.37
N LYS A 12 11.93 -8.86 -10.33
CA LYS A 12 10.86 -9.35 -9.45
C LYS A 12 9.48 -9.32 -10.09
N VAL A 13 9.18 -8.31 -10.90
CA VAL A 13 7.85 -8.12 -11.50
C VAL A 13 7.76 -8.74 -12.89
N GLY A 14 8.87 -8.78 -13.65
CA GLY A 14 8.95 -9.29 -15.02
C GLY A 14 8.45 -8.31 -16.09
N ASN A 15 7.74 -7.24 -15.71
CA ASN A 15 7.23 -6.22 -16.63
C ASN A 15 7.49 -4.81 -16.09
N ARG A 16 8.12 -3.97 -16.91
CA ARG A 16 8.49 -2.59 -16.56
C ARG A 16 7.29 -1.67 -16.37
N PHE A 17 6.23 -1.86 -17.16
CA PHE A 17 5.00 -1.06 -17.03
C PHE A 17 4.27 -1.40 -15.74
N ASP A 18 4.15 -2.69 -15.44
CA ASP A 18 3.52 -3.16 -14.20
C ASP A 18 4.32 -2.70 -12.99
N LEU A 19 5.66 -2.75 -13.06
CA LEU A 19 6.52 -2.20 -12.01
C LEU A 19 6.20 -0.72 -11.73
N VAL A 20 6.13 0.11 -12.78
CA VAL A 20 5.82 1.54 -12.61
C VAL A 20 4.44 1.73 -11.98
N LEU A 21 3.44 0.94 -12.39
CA LEU A 21 2.09 1.04 -11.85
C LEU A 21 2.03 0.64 -10.36
N ILE A 22 2.64 -0.49 -10.00
CA ILE A 22 2.68 -1.01 -8.63
C ILE A 22 3.46 -0.04 -7.73
N ALA A 23 4.66 0.38 -8.15
CA ALA A 23 5.50 1.31 -7.39
C ALA A 23 4.79 2.65 -7.18
N SER A 24 4.12 3.17 -8.21
CA SER A 24 3.36 4.43 -8.12
C SER A 24 2.18 4.33 -7.15
N ARG A 25 1.41 3.25 -7.22
CA ARG A 25 0.29 2.99 -6.28
C ARG A 25 0.81 2.91 -4.84
N ARG A 26 1.88 2.15 -4.61
CA ARG A 26 2.47 1.98 -3.27
C ARG A 26 3.08 3.27 -2.74
N ALA A 27 3.82 4.02 -3.56
CA ALA A 27 4.37 5.31 -3.16
C ALA A 27 3.27 6.29 -2.73
N ARG A 28 2.10 6.26 -3.38
CA ARG A 28 0.94 7.08 -2.98
C ARG A 28 0.33 6.64 -1.65
N GLN A 29 0.25 5.33 -1.39
CA GLN A 29 -0.17 4.80 -0.09
C GLN A 29 0.71 5.33 1.06
N ILE A 30 2.03 5.37 0.84
CA ILE A 30 2.98 5.89 1.82
C ILE A 30 2.88 7.41 1.94
N ALA A 31 2.86 8.14 0.81
CA ALA A 31 2.93 9.60 0.80
C ALA A 31 1.64 10.29 1.31
N THR A 32 0.47 9.75 0.96
CA THR A 32 -0.83 10.38 1.24
C THR A 32 -1.84 9.44 1.88
N GLY A 33 -1.69 8.12 1.68
CA GLY A 33 -2.62 7.13 2.21
C GLY A 33 -2.37 6.76 3.67
N GLY A 34 -1.37 7.35 4.33
CA GLY A 34 -1.05 7.11 5.73
C GLY A 34 -0.56 5.69 6.02
N LYS A 35 -0.11 4.94 5.00
CA LYS A 35 0.44 3.59 5.19
C LYS A 35 1.89 3.68 5.60
N ASP A 36 2.24 2.91 6.63
CA ASP A 36 3.62 2.79 7.05
C ASP A 36 4.44 1.98 6.02
N PRO A 37 5.71 2.37 5.81
CA PRO A 37 6.63 1.60 5.01
C PRO A 37 7.03 0.31 5.74
N LEU A 38 7.21 -0.76 4.96
CA LEU A 38 7.58 -2.10 5.44
C LEU A 38 9.11 -2.29 5.52
N VAL A 39 9.86 -1.31 5.03
CA VAL A 39 11.33 -1.24 5.10
C VAL A 39 11.72 0.07 5.77
N ASP A 40 12.92 0.11 6.35
CA ASP A 40 13.45 1.34 6.95
C ASP A 40 13.53 2.46 5.91
N PRO A 41 12.89 3.63 6.16
CA PRO A 41 12.89 4.75 5.23
C PRO A 41 14.28 5.24 4.85
N GLU A 42 15.30 5.16 5.72
CA GLU A 42 16.67 5.65 5.44
C GLU A 42 16.75 7.05 4.77
N ASN A 43 15.78 7.95 5.06
CA ASN A 43 15.58 9.25 4.39
C ASN A 43 15.33 9.19 2.87
N ASP A 44 14.80 8.09 2.36
CA ASP A 44 14.37 7.92 0.99
C ASP A 44 12.99 8.53 0.72
N LYS A 45 12.76 8.93 -0.53
CA LYS A 45 11.43 9.35 -0.98
C LYS A 45 10.51 8.13 -1.06
N PRO A 46 9.18 8.30 -0.92
CA PRO A 46 8.21 7.21 -0.99
C PRO A 46 8.33 6.31 -2.24
N THR A 47 8.75 6.89 -3.38
CA THR A 47 8.99 6.12 -4.61
C THR A 47 10.15 5.14 -4.50
N VAL A 48 11.23 5.53 -3.82
CA VAL A 48 12.41 4.67 -3.63
C VAL A 48 12.11 3.60 -2.58
N ILE A 49 11.38 3.97 -1.52
CA ILE A 49 10.90 3.02 -0.50
C ILE A 49 10.03 1.94 -1.15
N ALA A 50 9.07 2.33 -2.00
CA ALA A 50 8.20 1.38 -2.70
C ALA A 50 8.99 0.39 -3.58
N LEU A 51 10.05 0.84 -4.27
CA LEU A 51 10.91 -0.05 -5.06
C LEU A 51 11.67 -1.04 -4.18
N ARG A 52 12.19 -0.60 -3.02
CA ARG A 52 12.86 -1.49 -2.05
C ARG A 52 11.90 -2.53 -1.48
N GLU A 53 10.65 -2.16 -1.20
CA GLU A 53 9.62 -3.10 -0.76
C GLU A 53 9.27 -4.16 -1.83
N ILE A 54 9.25 -3.77 -3.10
CA ILE A 54 9.02 -4.68 -4.24
C ILE A 54 10.20 -5.65 -4.39
N GLU A 55 11.43 -5.17 -4.23
CA GLU A 55 12.65 -6.00 -4.28
C GLU A 55 12.73 -7.02 -3.15
N ALA A 56 12.31 -6.61 -1.95
CA ALA A 56 12.17 -7.48 -0.80
C ALA A 56 11.00 -8.47 -0.93
N GLY A 57 10.15 -8.34 -1.96
CA GLY A 57 8.97 -9.19 -2.17
C GLY A 57 7.84 -8.95 -1.17
N LEU A 58 7.89 -7.83 -0.44
CA LEU A 58 6.89 -7.47 0.57
C LEU A 58 5.65 -6.84 -0.07
N ILE A 59 5.83 -6.18 -1.21
CA ILE A 59 4.75 -5.54 -1.97
C ILE A 59 4.58 -6.19 -3.34
N THR A 60 3.34 -6.58 -3.61
CA THR A 60 2.84 -7.01 -4.92
C THR A 60 1.40 -6.53 -5.09
N THR A 61 0.88 -6.50 -6.32
CA THR A 61 -0.53 -6.15 -6.59
C THR A 61 -1.48 -6.99 -5.73
N ALA A 62 -1.24 -8.29 -5.63
CA ALA A 62 -2.08 -9.20 -4.86
C ALA A 62 -2.06 -8.91 -3.35
N VAL A 63 -0.91 -8.52 -2.79
CA VAL A 63 -0.79 -8.13 -1.37
C VAL A 63 -1.57 -6.85 -1.13
N MET A 64 -1.38 -5.84 -1.98
CA MET A 64 -2.07 -4.55 -1.86
C MET A 64 -3.59 -4.72 -1.98
N ASP A 65 -4.07 -5.49 -2.95
CA ASP A 65 -5.51 -5.74 -3.13
C ASP A 65 -6.12 -6.51 -1.96
N LYS A 66 -5.35 -7.40 -1.31
CA LYS A 66 -5.79 -8.07 -0.09
C LYS A 66 -5.91 -7.10 1.07
N SER A 67 -4.92 -6.22 1.26
CA SER A 67 -4.96 -5.21 2.32
C SER A 67 -6.11 -4.24 2.14
N ASP A 68 -6.28 -3.69 0.94
CA ASP A 68 -7.36 -2.75 0.62
C ASP A 68 -8.75 -3.38 0.88
N ARG A 69 -8.93 -4.67 0.54
CA ARG A 69 -10.18 -5.39 0.86
C ARG A 69 -10.42 -5.58 2.36
N HIS A 70 -9.37 -5.90 3.14
CA HIS A 70 -9.53 -6.05 4.58
C HIS A 70 -9.91 -4.72 5.23
N GLU A 71 -9.32 -3.63 4.76
CA GLU A 71 -9.64 -2.28 5.24
C GLU A 71 -11.06 -1.88 4.90
N GLN A 72 -11.54 -2.20 3.68
CA GLN A 72 -12.93 -1.95 3.31
C GLN A 72 -13.91 -2.69 4.23
N VAL A 73 -13.68 -3.98 4.48
CA VAL A 73 -14.55 -4.77 5.36
C VAL A 73 -14.56 -4.19 6.79
N GLN A 74 -13.40 -3.80 7.32
CA GLN A 74 -13.31 -3.17 8.63
C GLN A 74 -14.07 -1.84 8.71
N GLN A 75 -13.96 -1.01 7.66
CA GLN A 75 -14.69 0.25 7.58
C GLN A 75 -16.21 0.03 7.51
N ASP A 76 -16.64 -0.94 6.71
CA ASP A 76 -18.05 -1.29 6.56
C ASP A 76 -18.63 -1.80 7.90
N ASP A 77 -17.92 -2.69 8.59
CA ASP A 77 -18.33 -3.22 9.91
C ASP A 77 -18.43 -2.09 10.96
N GLU A 78 -17.44 -1.20 11.02
CA GLU A 78 -17.46 -0.04 11.92
C GLU A 78 -18.59 0.94 11.59
N GLU A 79 -18.93 1.10 10.30
CA GLU A 79 -20.05 1.95 9.87
C GLU A 79 -21.39 1.35 10.30
N LEU A 80 -21.57 0.04 10.12
CA LEU A 80 -22.77 -0.68 10.55
C LEU A 80 -22.99 -0.56 12.07
N ASP A 81 -21.94 -0.71 12.88
CA ASP A 81 -22.01 -0.54 14.34
C ASP A 81 -22.45 0.89 14.73
N LYS A 82 -21.92 1.92 14.04
CA LYS A 82 -22.31 3.32 14.25
C LYS A 82 -23.78 3.55 13.88
N ILE A 83 -24.24 2.97 12.76
CA ILE A 83 -25.65 3.07 12.33
C ILE A 83 -26.57 2.39 13.36
N ALA A 84 -26.21 1.20 13.84
CA ALA A 84 -26.99 0.47 14.84
C ALA A 84 -27.14 1.26 16.15
N ALA A 85 -26.07 1.91 16.60
CA ALA A 85 -26.10 2.77 17.80
C ALA A 85 -27.03 3.99 17.64
N ILE A 86 -27.10 4.58 16.45
CA ILE A 86 -28.00 5.73 16.16
C ILE A 86 -29.47 5.28 16.15
N VAL A 87 -29.78 4.13 15.53
CA VAL A 87 -31.15 3.61 15.44
C VAL A 87 -31.67 3.11 16.79
N GLY A 88 -30.80 2.51 17.62
CA GLY A 88 -31.16 1.97 18.94
C GLY A 88 -31.41 3.01 20.04
N GLY A 89 -31.00 4.27 19.85
CA GLY A 89 -31.15 5.34 20.85
C GLY A 89 -32.50 6.07 20.86
N ASN A 90 -33.46 5.68 20.00
CA ASN A 90 -34.71 6.40 19.78
C ASN A 90 -35.98 5.62 20.20
N GLN A 91 -35.86 4.70 21.15
CA GLN A 91 -36.98 4.04 21.84
C GLN A 91 -36.97 4.31 23.33
#